data_AF-A0A0F8W4G1-F1
#
_entry.id   AF-A0A0F8W4G1-F1
#
_cell.length_a   1.000
_cell.length_b   1.000
_cell.length_c   1.000
_cell.angle_alpha   90.00
_cell.angle_beta   90.00
_cell.angle_gamma   90.00
#
_symmetry.space_group_name_H-M   'P 1'
#
loop_
_entity.id
_entity.type
_entity.pdbx_description
1 polymer ?
#
loop_
_entity_poly.entity_id
_entity_poly.type
_entity_poly.pdbx_seq_one_letter_code
_entity_poly.pdbx_strand_id
1 'polypeptide(L)'
;MCEFFSFNSDGKGNYFYFKPEDIKKMVREKYASIAIQSEKNPDPCGCVCGCGEDIDYSIMSEDYSKIKGYAPEADLGLGCGLPTEYAFIRPGDTVVDMGSGAGNDCFIAARETGEHGKVIGIDMTGVM
;
A
#
# COMPACT_ATOMS: atom_id res chain seq x y z
N MET A 1 -1.51 4.82 22.33
CA MET A 1 -0.24 4.51 23.04
C MET A 1 0.14 3.12 22.58
N CYS A 2 1.31 2.95 21.94
CA CYS A 2 1.80 1.64 21.49
C CYS A 2 3.16 1.45 22.15
N GLU A 3 3.27 0.43 23.00
CA GLU A 3 4.50 0.06 23.69
C GLU A 3 5.13 -1.11 22.93
N PHE A 4 6.35 -0.94 22.45
CA PHE A 4 7.14 -2.01 21.85
C PHE A 4 8.27 -2.40 22.78
N PHE A 5 8.31 -3.67 23.15
CA PHE A 5 9.34 -4.25 23.99
C PHE A 5 10.33 -5.01 23.11
N SER A 6 11.58 -4.58 23.08
CA SER A 6 12.65 -5.29 22.37
C SER A 6 13.70 -5.75 23.39
N PHE A 7 14.03 -7.04 23.35
CA PHE A 7 15.11 -7.62 24.13
C PHE A 7 16.42 -7.53 23.35
N ASN A 8 17.44 -6.93 23.95
CA ASN A 8 18.80 -7.05 23.42
C ASN A 8 19.36 -8.45 23.69
N SER A 9 20.44 -8.81 23.00
CA SER A 9 21.15 -10.09 23.16
C SER A 9 21.73 -10.33 24.56
N ASP A 10 21.80 -9.30 25.41
CA ASP A 10 22.21 -9.36 26.81
C ASP A 10 21.04 -9.55 27.80
N GLY A 11 19.81 -9.74 27.29
CA GLY A 11 18.61 -9.94 28.10
C GLY A 11 18.03 -8.67 28.74
N LYS A 12 18.59 -7.48 28.46
CA LYS A 12 18.04 -6.20 28.91
C LYS A 12 17.02 -5.67 27.90
N GLY A 13 15.82 -5.34 28.37
CA GLY A 13 14.78 -4.72 27.56
C GLY A 13 14.94 -3.20 27.53
N ASN A 14 14.87 -2.60 26.34
CA ASN A 14 14.74 -1.15 26.19
C ASN A 14 13.27 -0.79 25.94
N TYR A 15 12.76 0.19 26.68
CA TYR A 15 11.46 0.79 26.41
C TYR A 15 11.62 1.92 25.40
N PHE A 16 11.02 1.77 24.22
CA PHE A 16 10.92 2.85 23.26
C PHE A 16 9.52 3.45 23.30
N TYR A 17 9.45 4.75 23.57
CA TYR A 17 8.21 5.49 23.60
C TYR A 17 8.12 6.35 22.34
N PHE A 18 7.09 6.10 21.53
CA PHE A 18 6.82 6.92 20.36
C PHE A 18 5.52 7.69 20.58
N LYS A 19 5.54 8.99 20.28
CA LYS A 19 4.29 9.75 20.20
C LYS A 19 3.53 9.31 18.95
N PRO A 20 2.19 9.29 18.96
CA PRO A 20 1.40 8.95 17.79
C PRO A 20 1.79 9.75 16.53
N GLU A 21 2.20 10.99 16.71
CA GLU A 21 2.65 11.88 15.64
C GLU A 21 3.95 11.40 14.99
N ASP A 22 4.89 10.89 15.80
CA ASP A 22 6.18 10.37 15.33
C ASP A 22 6.00 9.09 14.53
N ILE A 23 5.10 8.21 14.98
CA ILE A 23 4.75 6.97 14.25
C ILE A 23 4.12 7.33 12.89
N LYS A 24 3.14 8.23 12.87
CA LYS A 24 2.50 8.67 11.62
C LYS A 24 3.49 9.30 10.66
N LYS A 25 4.43 10.10 11.18
CA LYS A 25 5.49 10.70 10.39
C LYS A 25 6.40 9.64 9.78
N MET A 26 6.86 8.68 10.58
CA MET A 26 7.71 7.57 10.12
C MET A 26 7.03 6.76 9.00
N VAL A 27 5.74 6.42 9.17
CA VAL A 27 4.97 5.71 8.14
C VAL A 27 4.87 6.54 6.86
N ARG A 28 4.51 7.83 6.95
CA ARG A 28 4.46 8.72 5.77
C ARG A 28 5.78 8.81 5.04
N GLU A 29 6.88 8.98 5.76
CA GLU A 29 8.22 9.11 5.17
C GLU A 29 8.62 7.83 4.43
N LYS A 30 8.31 6.65 4.98
CA LYS A 30 8.58 5.37 4.31
C LYS A 30 7.77 5.23 3.02
N TYR A 31 6.47 5.47 3.04
CA TYR A 31 5.64 5.38 1.83
C TYR A 31 5.99 6.46 0.79
N ALA A 32 6.31 7.68 1.21
CA ALA A 32 6.80 8.74 0.32
C ALA A 32 8.13 8.36 -0.34
N SER A 33 9.03 7.69 0.38
CA SER A 33 10.29 7.22 -0.21
C SER A 33 10.06 6.20 -1.31
N ILE A 34 9.09 5.29 -1.15
CA ILE A 34 8.77 4.28 -2.16
C ILE A 34 8.14 4.93 -3.40
N ALA A 35 7.24 5.90 -3.19
CA ALA A 35 6.65 6.71 -4.25
C ALA A 35 7.69 7.33 -5.18
N ILE A 36 8.77 7.86 -4.58
CA ILE A 36 9.86 8.55 -5.30
C ILE A 36 10.87 7.55 -5.89
N GLN A 37 11.09 6.40 -5.23
CA GLN A 37 12.09 5.40 -5.63
C GLN A 37 11.67 4.52 -6.80
N SER A 38 10.39 4.49 -7.16
CA SER A 38 9.87 3.74 -8.33
C SER A 38 10.60 4.08 -9.64
N GLU A 39 11.29 5.22 -9.71
CA GLU A 39 12.13 5.60 -10.87
C GLU A 39 13.59 5.10 -10.86
N LYS A 40 14.17 4.63 -9.72
CA LYS A 40 15.64 4.44 -9.64
C LYS A 40 16.22 3.18 -9.02
N ASN A 41 15.47 2.37 -8.28
CA ASN A 41 15.85 0.98 -7.94
C ASN A 41 14.72 0.43 -7.06
N PRO A 42 13.94 -0.56 -7.51
CA PRO A 42 12.96 -1.17 -6.63
C PRO A 42 13.73 -1.93 -5.55
N ASP A 43 13.57 -1.53 -4.28
CA ASP A 43 13.93 -2.39 -3.16
C ASP A 43 13.16 -3.72 -3.37
N PRO A 44 13.84 -4.89 -3.42
CA PRO A 44 13.22 -6.14 -3.84
C PRO A 44 12.11 -6.64 -2.92
N CYS A 45 11.92 -5.98 -1.78
CA CYS A 45 10.84 -6.20 -0.84
C CYS A 45 10.18 -4.85 -0.56
N GLY A 46 9.23 -4.44 -1.40
CA GLY A 46 8.46 -3.20 -1.23
C GLY A 46 7.64 -3.14 0.07
N CYS A 47 7.56 -4.23 0.84
CA CYS A 47 6.70 -4.33 1.99
C CYS A 47 7.27 -3.63 3.25
N VAL A 48 6.38 -2.98 4.02
CA VAL A 48 6.61 -2.50 5.40
C VAL A 48 6.46 -3.66 6.41
N CYS A 49 6.74 -4.90 6.01
CA CYS A 49 6.84 -6.03 6.94
C CYS A 49 8.30 -6.46 7.00
N GLY A 50 8.93 -6.29 8.17
CA GLY A 50 10.27 -6.82 8.39
C GLY A 50 10.24 -8.34 8.26
N CYS A 51 10.87 -8.87 7.21
CA CYS A 51 11.05 -10.30 7.03
C CYS A 51 12.55 -10.61 7.00
N GLY A 52 13.06 -11.04 8.16
CA GLY A 52 14.14 -12.01 8.18
C GLY A 52 13.57 -13.36 7.72
N GLU A 53 14.35 -14.02 6.88
CA GLU A 53 14.36 -15.44 6.48
C GLU A 53 13.00 -16.17 6.26
N ASP A 54 12.85 -16.65 5.02
CA ASP A 54 12.04 -17.80 4.60
C ASP A 54 10.51 -17.71 4.72
N ILE A 55 9.92 -16.59 4.31
CA ILE A 55 8.54 -16.62 3.80
C ILE A 55 8.47 -15.89 2.46
N ASP A 56 8.34 -16.67 1.39
CA ASP A 56 8.02 -16.19 0.05
C ASP A 56 6.57 -15.68 0.03
N TYR A 57 6.41 -14.41 0.38
CA TYR A 57 5.14 -13.70 0.25
C TYR A 57 4.89 -13.20 -1.18
N SER A 58 5.75 -13.53 -2.16
CA SER A 58 5.46 -13.34 -3.60
C SER A 58 4.30 -14.21 -4.10
N ILE A 59 3.66 -15.00 -3.22
CA ILE A 59 2.48 -15.81 -3.51
C ILE A 59 1.23 -14.95 -3.84
N MET A 60 1.26 -13.64 -3.59
CA MET A 60 0.28 -12.69 -4.14
C MET A 60 0.93 -11.74 -5.15
N SER A 61 1.79 -12.27 -6.03
CA SER A 61 2.19 -11.58 -7.24
C SER A 61 0.96 -11.45 -8.14
N GLU A 62 0.34 -10.29 -8.08
CA GLU A 62 -0.90 -10.02 -8.78
C GLU A 62 -0.61 -9.45 -10.14
N ASP A 63 -1.00 -10.23 -11.15
CA ASP A 63 -0.85 -9.84 -12.53
C ASP A 63 -2.01 -8.92 -12.94
N TYR A 64 -1.88 -7.64 -12.61
CA TYR A 64 -2.83 -6.61 -13.05
C TYR A 64 -2.83 -6.40 -14.57
N SER A 65 -1.85 -6.92 -15.32
CA SER A 65 -1.69 -6.67 -16.76
C SER A 65 -2.91 -7.05 -17.61
N LYS A 66 -3.76 -7.94 -17.09
CA LYS A 66 -4.97 -8.42 -17.75
C LYS A 66 -6.25 -7.72 -17.27
N ILE A 67 -6.15 -6.85 -16.27
CA ILE A 67 -7.29 -6.14 -15.69
C ILE A 67 -7.56 -4.85 -16.46
N LYS A 68 -8.83 -4.61 -16.76
CA LYS A 68 -9.23 -3.39 -17.46
C LYS A 68 -9.15 -2.21 -16.50
N GLY A 69 -8.52 -1.13 -16.95
CA GLY A 69 -8.26 0.03 -16.10
C GLY A 69 -6.94 -0.08 -15.33
N TYR A 70 -6.16 -1.15 -15.52
CA TYR A 70 -4.79 -1.20 -15.04
C TYR A 70 -3.97 -0.02 -15.55
N ALA A 71 -3.24 0.63 -14.65
CA ALA A 71 -2.34 1.74 -14.92
C ALA A 71 -0.94 1.36 -14.43
N PRO A 72 -0.03 0.90 -15.32
CA PRO A 72 1.32 0.46 -14.94
C PRO A 72 2.12 1.51 -14.17
N GLU A 73 1.94 2.79 -14.50
CA GLU A 73 2.55 3.92 -13.82
C GLU A 73 2.06 4.13 -12.38
N ALA A 74 0.88 3.59 -12.04
CA ALA A 74 0.28 3.67 -10.72
C ALA A 74 0.54 2.41 -9.87
N ASP A 75 1.21 1.41 -10.44
CA ASP A 75 1.55 0.15 -9.78
C ASP A 75 2.93 0.25 -9.12
N LEU A 76 2.93 0.56 -7.83
CA LEU A 76 4.15 0.67 -7.02
C LEU A 76 4.62 -0.68 -6.46
N GLY A 77 3.97 -1.80 -6.81
CA GLY A 77 4.31 -3.13 -6.31
C GLY A 77 4.09 -3.32 -4.81
N LEU A 78 3.22 -2.51 -4.20
CA LEU A 78 2.88 -2.56 -2.77
C LEU A 78 1.52 -3.20 -2.49
N GLY A 79 0.79 -3.58 -3.54
CA GLY A 79 -0.51 -4.21 -3.44
C GLY A 79 -0.44 -5.61 -2.81
N CYS A 80 -1.53 -6.00 -2.17
CA CYS A 80 -1.74 -7.34 -1.60
C CYS A 80 -3.20 -7.73 -1.79
N GLY A 81 -3.63 -7.86 -3.02
CA GLY A 81 -5.02 -8.13 -3.37
C GLY A 81 -5.39 -7.52 -4.72
N LEU A 82 -6.26 -8.21 -5.47
CA LEU A 82 -7.14 -7.59 -6.46
C LEU A 82 -8.50 -7.28 -5.80
N PRO A 83 -8.60 -6.29 -4.90
CA PRO A 83 -9.81 -6.05 -4.10
C PRO A 83 -11.04 -5.75 -4.97
N THR A 84 -10.83 -5.18 -6.16
CA THR A 84 -11.91 -4.84 -7.10
C THR A 84 -12.63 -6.09 -7.61
N GLU A 85 -11.95 -7.22 -7.81
CA GLU A 85 -12.57 -8.47 -8.26
C GLU A 85 -13.57 -9.04 -7.24
N TYR A 86 -13.38 -8.74 -5.97
CA TYR A 86 -14.21 -9.22 -4.86
C TYR A 86 -15.15 -8.15 -4.30
N ALA A 87 -15.04 -6.91 -4.77
CA ALA A 87 -15.87 -5.79 -4.33
C ALA A 87 -17.25 -5.74 -4.99
N PHE A 88 -17.48 -6.56 -6.03
CA PHE A 88 -18.74 -6.63 -6.78
C PHE A 88 -19.24 -5.25 -7.25
N ILE A 89 -18.32 -4.43 -7.73
CA ILE A 89 -18.61 -3.06 -8.17
C ILE A 89 -19.54 -3.10 -9.38
N ARG A 90 -20.56 -2.24 -9.36
CA ARG A 90 -21.53 -2.13 -10.45
C ARG A 90 -21.46 -0.76 -11.13
N PRO A 91 -21.90 -0.67 -12.39
CA PRO A 91 -22.03 0.62 -13.05
C PRO A 91 -22.88 1.60 -12.23
N GLY A 92 -22.38 2.82 -12.02
CA GLY A 92 -23.02 3.86 -11.23
C GLY A 92 -22.69 3.82 -9.72
N ASP A 93 -21.97 2.82 -9.23
CA ASP A 93 -21.58 2.77 -7.82
C ASP A 93 -20.57 3.88 -7.47
N THR A 94 -20.57 4.25 -6.18
CA THR A 94 -19.52 5.10 -5.60
C THR A 94 -18.57 4.24 -4.78
N VAL A 95 -17.29 4.28 -5.13
CA VAL A 95 -16.22 3.47 -4.51
C VAL A 95 -15.26 4.40 -3.75
N VAL A 96 -14.85 3.97 -2.56
CA VAL A 96 -13.82 4.63 -1.76
C VAL A 96 -12.66 3.67 -1.58
N ASP A 97 -11.48 4.09 -1.99
CA ASP A 97 -10.23 3.34 -1.89
C ASP A 97 -9.36 3.94 -0.76
N MET A 98 -8.99 3.11 0.22
CA MET A 98 -8.28 3.53 1.43
C MET A 98 -6.82 3.05 1.36
N GLY A 99 -5.90 4.00 1.20
CA GLY A 99 -4.50 3.72 0.89
C GLY A 99 -4.29 3.58 -0.61
N SER A 100 -4.91 4.48 -1.40
CA SER A 100 -4.94 4.37 -2.86
C SER A 100 -3.56 4.47 -3.52
N GLY A 101 -2.54 4.97 -2.82
CA GLY A 101 -1.21 5.17 -3.36
C GLY A 101 -1.26 6.02 -4.63
N ALA A 102 -0.59 5.56 -5.68
CA ALA A 102 -0.62 6.19 -7.00
C ALA A 102 -1.92 5.93 -7.80
N GLY A 103 -2.83 5.09 -7.28
CA GLY A 103 -4.21 4.98 -7.76
C GLY A 103 -4.54 3.79 -8.65
N ASN A 104 -3.71 2.73 -8.70
CA ASN A 104 -3.96 1.59 -9.58
C ASN A 104 -5.36 0.97 -9.40
N ASP A 105 -5.75 0.66 -8.17
CA ASP A 105 -7.08 0.13 -7.83
C ASP A 105 -8.20 1.14 -8.12
N CYS A 106 -7.93 2.44 -7.94
CA CYS A 106 -8.86 3.49 -8.32
C CYS A 106 -9.16 3.50 -9.82
N PHE A 107 -8.15 3.32 -10.67
CA PHE A 107 -8.34 3.28 -12.13
C PHE A 107 -9.13 2.04 -12.57
N ILE A 108 -8.86 0.90 -11.93
CA ILE A 108 -9.62 -0.34 -12.15
C ILE A 108 -11.08 -0.15 -11.72
N ALA A 109 -11.30 0.33 -10.50
CA ALA A 109 -12.65 0.63 -9.99
C ALA A 109 -13.40 1.62 -10.89
N ALA A 110 -12.72 2.66 -11.40
CA ALA A 110 -13.34 3.65 -12.27
C ALA A 110 -13.84 3.02 -13.58
N ARG A 111 -13.10 2.01 -14.06
CA ARG A 111 -13.51 1.25 -15.26
C ARG A 111 -14.75 0.41 -15.01
N GLU A 112 -14.89 -0.18 -13.83
CA GLU A 112 -16.03 -0.99 -13.41
C GLU A 112 -17.28 -0.15 -13.10
N THR A 113 -17.12 0.98 -12.41
CA THR A 113 -18.23 1.90 -12.10
C THR A 113 -18.76 2.63 -13.33
N GLY A 114 -17.95 2.79 -14.38
CA GLY A 114 -18.35 3.45 -15.63
C GLY A 114 -18.63 4.95 -15.49
N GLU A 115 -19.14 5.57 -16.56
CA GLU A 115 -19.28 7.04 -16.71
C GLU A 115 -20.21 7.70 -15.67
N HIS A 116 -21.14 6.94 -15.11
CA HIS A 116 -22.08 7.43 -14.09
C HIS A 116 -21.63 7.12 -12.66
N GLY A 117 -20.53 6.42 -12.50
CA GLY A 117 -19.95 6.06 -11.22
C GLY A 117 -19.01 7.12 -10.67
N LYS A 118 -18.51 6.88 -9.45
CA LYS A 118 -17.54 7.75 -8.81
C LYS A 118 -16.52 6.95 -8.01
N VAL A 119 -15.25 7.29 -8.14
CA VAL A 119 -14.17 6.70 -7.33
C VAL A 119 -13.47 7.80 -6.55
N ILE A 120 -13.18 7.52 -5.27
CA ILE A 120 -12.52 8.45 -4.35
C ILE A 120 -11.33 7.72 -3.74
N GLY A 121 -10.12 8.05 -4.19
CA GLY A 121 -8.87 7.59 -3.57
C GLY A 121 -8.51 8.44 -2.36
N ILE A 122 -8.13 7.80 -1.26
CA ILE A 122 -7.64 8.44 -0.05
C ILE A 122 -6.26 7.87 0.26
N ASP A 123 -5.23 8.72 0.23
CA ASP A 123 -3.90 8.37 0.69
C ASP A 123 -3.37 9.39 1.70
N MET A 124 -2.45 8.96 2.56
CA MET A 124 -1.82 9.81 3.56
C MET A 124 -0.52 10.46 3.02
N THR A 125 -0.05 10.01 1.86
CA THR A 125 1.25 10.34 1.27
C THR A 125 1.09 11.47 0.26
N GLY A 126 1.31 12.72 0.70
CA GLY A 126 1.06 13.90 -0.14
C GLY A 126 1.98 14.11 -1.35
N VAL A 127 2.90 13.19 -1.64
CA VAL A 127 3.73 13.19 -2.86
C VAL A 127 3.15 12.32 -3.97
N MET A 128 2.07 11.58 -3.67
CA MET A 128 1.30 10.81 -4.64
C MET A 128 0.32 11.71 -5.40
#